data_AF-A0A0N1C872-F1
#
_entry.id   AF-A0A0N1C872-F1
#
_cell.length_a   1.000
_cell.length_b   1.000
_cell.length_c   1.000
_cell.angle_alpha   90.00
_cell.angle_beta   90.00
_cell.angle_gamma   90.00
#
_symmetry.space_group_name_H-M   'P 1'
#
loop_
_entity.id
_entity.type
_entity.pdbx_description
1 polymer ?
#
loop_
_entity_poly.entity_id
_entity_poly.type
_entity_poly.pdbx_seq_one_letter_code
_entity_poly.pdbx_strand_id
1 'polypeptide(L)' 'MNQGRIWTVVNPTVGLPLLLGSVAAIAFAVHFAVLESTTWVSAFMNGKPVATSAPAPAAAPAKK' A
#
# COMPACT_ATOMS: atom_id res chain seq x y z
N MET A 1 -7.68 20.79 -0.76
CA MET A 1 -8.79 20.10 -1.45
C MET A 1 -9.58 21.13 -2.28
N ASN A 2 -9.07 21.49 -3.47
CA ASN A 2 -9.69 22.52 -4.34
C ASN A 2 -10.46 21.94 -5.55
N GLN A 3 -10.58 20.61 -5.64
CA GLN A 3 -11.17 19.91 -6.79
C GLN A 3 -12.63 19.47 -6.59
N GLY A 4 -13.37 20.08 -5.66
CA GLY A 4 -14.77 19.74 -5.41
C GLY A 4 -15.69 19.94 -6.64
N ARG A 5 -15.29 20.82 -7.57
CA ARG A 5 -16.03 21.08 -8.83
C ARG A 5 -15.88 19.97 -9.88
N ILE A 6 -15.07 18.93 -9.65
CA ILE A 6 -14.90 17.81 -10.59
C ILE A 6 -16.25 17.14 -10.95
N TRP A 7 -17.21 17.14 -10.02
CA TRP A 7 -18.52 16.53 -10.21
C TRP A 7 -19.48 17.34 -11.10
N THR A 8 -19.10 18.56 -11.50
CA THR A 8 -19.85 19.31 -12.52
C THR A 8 -19.48 18.90 -13.94
N VAL A 9 -18.38 18.16 -14.12
CA VAL A 9 -17.89 17.68 -15.42
C VAL A 9 -17.84 16.15 -15.50
N VAL A 10 -17.85 15.45 -14.36
CA VAL A 10 -17.94 13.99 -14.27
C VAL A 10 -19.17 13.61 -13.46
N ASN A 11 -20.02 12.73 -14.01
CA ASN A 11 -21.20 12.25 -13.29
C ASN A 11 -20.78 11.41 -12.05
N PRO A 12 -21.20 11.78 -10.82
CA PRO A 12 -20.78 11.09 -9.60
C PRO A 12 -21.23 9.63 -9.52
N THR A 13 -22.38 9.28 -10.09
CA THR A 13 -22.89 7.90 -10.09
C THR A 13 -22.01 6.94 -10.90
N VAL A 14 -21.18 7.46 -11.81
CA VAL A 14 -20.22 6.66 -12.59
C VAL A 14 -18.79 6.88 -12.09
N GLY A 15 -18.38 8.14 -11.89
CA GLY A 15 -17.02 8.49 -11.50
C GLY A 15 -16.66 8.02 -10.09
N LEU A 16 -17.60 8.05 -9.14
CA LEU A 16 -17.31 7.64 -7.77
C LEU A 16 -17.16 6.11 -7.64
N PRO A 17 -18.03 5.28 -8.24
CA PRO A 17 -17.78 3.84 -8.30
C PRO A 17 -16.49 3.48 -9.04
N LEU A 18 -16.15 4.16 -10.13
CA LEU A 18 -14.88 3.91 -10.84
C LEU A 18 -13.66 4.28 -9.98
N LEU A 19 -13.72 5.40 -9.25
CA LEU A 19 -12.66 5.79 -8.33
C LEU A 19 -12.47 4.73 -7.22
N LEU A 20 -13.54 4.36 -6.53
CA LEU A 20 -13.44 3.38 -5.45
C LEU A 20 -13.06 1.98 -5.96
N GLY A 21 -13.58 1.59 -7.11
CA GLY A 21 -13.26 0.32 -7.76
C GLY A 21 -11.80 0.24 -8.22
N SER A 22 -11.28 1.31 -8.81
CA SER A 22 -9.86 1.36 -9.21
C SER A 22 -8.92 1.32 -8.01
N VAL A 23 -9.22 2.07 -6.94
CA VAL A 23 -8.45 2.00 -5.68
C VAL A 23 -8.45 0.60 -5.10
N ALA A 24 -9.61 -0.07 -5.08
CA ALA A 24 -9.69 -1.46 -4.63
C ALA A 24 -8.84 -2.40 -5.49
N ALA A 25 -8.93 -2.30 -6.82
CA ALA A 25 -8.13 -3.12 -7.74
C ALA A 25 -6.62 -2.91 -7.54
N ILE A 26 -6.19 -1.64 -7.38
CA ILE A 26 -4.78 -1.30 -7.12
C ILE A 26 -4.35 -1.89 -5.77
N ALA A 27 -5.17 -1.77 -4.72
CA ALA A 27 -4.86 -2.33 -3.41
C ALA A 27 -4.64 -3.85 -3.51
N PHE A 28 -5.54 -4.57 -4.19
CA PHE A 28 -5.37 -6.02 -4.39
C PHE A 28 -4.10 -6.36 -5.18
N ALA A 29 -3.82 -5.64 -6.26
CA ALA A 29 -2.63 -5.87 -7.06
C ALA A 29 -1.33 -5.67 -6.24
N VAL A 30 -1.26 -4.61 -5.44
CA VAL A 30 -0.11 -4.35 -4.56
C VAL A 30 0.03 -5.44 -3.50
N HIS A 31 -1.06 -5.84 -2.84
CA HIS A 31 -1.00 -6.91 -1.84
C HIS A 31 -0.55 -8.24 -2.45
N PHE A 32 -1.04 -8.57 -3.64
CA PHE A 32 -0.61 -9.75 -4.38
C PHE A 32 0.89 -9.68 -4.72
N ALA A 33 1.35 -8.54 -5.23
CA ALA A 33 2.76 -8.34 -5.57
C ALA A 33 3.68 -8.46 -4.34
N VAL A 34 3.28 -7.91 -3.18
CA VAL A 34 4.05 -8.06 -1.93
C VAL A 34 4.06 -9.52 -1.45
N LEU A 35 2.93 -10.23 -1.58
CA LEU A 35 2.85 -11.64 -1.23
C LEU A 35 3.78 -12.51 -2.09
N GLU A 36 3.90 -12.21 -3.39
CA GLU A 36 4.79 -12.96 -4.30
C GLU A 36 6.27 -12.56 -4.15
N SER A 37 6.56 -11.28 -3.95
CA SER A 37 7.92 -10.76 -3.93
C SER A 37 8.61 -10.84 -2.56
N THR A 38 7.87 -11.15 -1.48
CA THR A 38 8.42 -11.18 -0.12
C THR A 38 8.09 -12.48 0.61
N THR A 39 9.03 -12.99 1.40
CA THR A 39 8.87 -14.25 2.13
C THR A 39 8.16 -14.09 3.48
N TRP A 40 8.20 -12.89 4.05
CA TRP A 40 7.66 -12.63 5.38
C TRP A 40 6.12 -12.67 5.40
N VAL A 41 5.44 -12.21 4.34
CA VAL A 41 3.97 -12.24 4.28
C VAL A 41 3.46 -13.67 4.26
N SER A 42 4.03 -14.53 3.41
CA SER A 42 3.66 -15.95 3.39
C SER A 42 4.00 -16.62 4.72
N ALA A 43 5.13 -16.30 5.35
CA ALA A 43 5.48 -16.83 6.67
C ALA A 43 4.47 -16.40 7.74
N PHE A 44 4.04 -15.13 7.74
CA PHE A 44 3.02 -14.58 8.63
C PHE A 44 1.67 -15.29 8.45
N MET A 45 1.21 -15.46 7.20
CA MET A 45 -0.04 -16.18 6.89
C MET A 45 -0.01 -17.67 7.28
N ASN A 46 1.17 -18.30 7.28
CA ASN A 46 1.36 -19.69 7.73
C ASN A 46 1.59 -19.81 9.25
N GLY A 47 1.47 -18.72 10.01
CA GLY A 47 1.67 -18.72 11.47
C GLY A 47 3.11 -18.99 11.90
N LYS A 48 4.08 -18.85 10.99
CA LYS A 48 5.51 -18.99 11.33
C LYS A 48 5.97 -17.70 12.01
N PRO A 49 6.83 -17.78 13.03
CA PRO A 49 7.38 -16.59 13.67
C PRO A 49 8.18 -15.78 12.63
N VAL A 50 7.65 -14.61 12.27
CA VAL A 50 8.36 -13.64 11.44
C VAL A 50 9.32 -12.88 12.35
N ALA A 51 10.61 -12.86 12.00
CA ALA A 51 11.62 -12.18 12.79
C ALA A 51 11.25 -10.69 12.97
N THR A 52 10.94 -10.29 14.20
CA THR A 52 10.66 -8.90 14.58
C THR A 52 11.97 -8.15 14.74
N SER A 53 12.58 -7.74 13.64
CA SER A 53 13.67 -6.76 13.70
C SER A 53 13.73 -5.96 12.42
N ALA A 54 13.27 -4.72 12.48
CA ALA A 54 13.79 -3.69 11.59
C ALA A 54 15.26 -3.46 12.00
N PRO A 55 16.26 -3.53 11.08
CA PRO A 55 17.59 -3.06 11.40
C PRO A 55 17.47 -1.58 11.80
N ALA A 56 17.95 -1.23 12.98
CA ALA A 56 18.05 0.16 13.41
C ALA A 56 18.80 0.94 12.32
N PRO A 57 18.35 2.15 11.93
CA PRO A 57 19.11 2.97 10.99
C PRO A 57 20.51 3.16 11.57
N ALA A 58 21.53 2.72 10.83
CA ALA A 58 22.92 2.81 11.25
C ALA A 58 23.23 4.27 11.62
N ALA A 59 23.59 4.50 12.88
CA ALA A 59 24.04 5.81 13.34
C ALA A 59 25.27 6.22 12.53
N ALA A 60 25.20 7.40 11.89
CA ALA A 60 26.32 7.95 11.13
C ALA A 60 27.54 8.15 12.07
N PRO A 61 28.76 7.82 11.63
CA PRO A 61 29.94 7.97 12.47
C PRO A 61 30.22 9.45 12.74
N ALA A 62 30.32 9.81 14.03
CA ALA A 62 30.71 11.15 14.46
C ALA A 62 32.19 11.40 14.10
N LYS A 63 32.43 12.42 13.28
CA LYS A 63 33.79 12.95 12.99
C LYS A 63 34.41 13.50 14.28
N LYS A 64 35.63 13.08 14.58
CA LYS A 64 36.61 13.87 15.32
C LYS A 64 37.68 14.34 14.33
#